data_AF-A0A9D1GJM0-F1
#
_entry.id   AF-A0A9D1GJM0-F1
#
_cell.length_a   1.000
_cell.length_b   1.000
_cell.length_c   1.000
_cell.angle_alpha   90.00
_cell.angle_beta   90.00
_cell.angle_gamma   90.00
#
_symmetry.space_group_name_H-M   'P 1'
#
loop_
_entity.id
_entity.type
_entity.pdbx_description
1 polymer ?
#
loop_
_entity_poly.entity_id
_entity_poly.type
_entity_poly.pdbx_seq_one_letter_code
_entity_poly.pdbx_strand_id
1 'polypeptide(L)'
;MNQRNYQREMEQVISRNEKEGKIPRLLLHSCCAPCSSYVLELLNRYFFITVLYYNPNIYPPEEIRHRADEQERLIASMPSEHTITYLEGSYEPEVFYRTVQGHEGDKEGGERCFLCYRLRLEEAARQAKAGGYDYFTTTLSISPLKNAAKLNAIGEELARQYGVPYLTSDFKKKNGYKRSTELSREYGLYRQDYCGCVFSKRERENVKID
;
A
#
# COMPACT_ATOMS: atom_id res chain seq x y z
N MET A 1 1.99 -23.49 -15.65
CA MET A 1 0.93 -22.52 -15.30
C MET A 1 1.41 -21.12 -15.65
N ASN A 2 0.71 -20.41 -16.53
CA ASN A 2 1.06 -19.02 -16.84
C ASN A 2 0.88 -18.15 -15.59
N GLN A 3 1.95 -17.46 -15.20
CA GLN A 3 1.93 -16.53 -14.07
C GLN A 3 0.98 -15.36 -14.41
N ARG A 4 -0.03 -15.10 -13.57
CA ARG A 4 -0.99 -14.00 -13.76
C ARG A 4 -0.25 -12.66 -13.89
N ASN A 5 -0.73 -11.81 -14.78
CA ASN A 5 -0.16 -10.48 -15.01
C ASN A 5 -1.09 -9.41 -14.42
N TYR A 6 -0.94 -9.15 -13.13
CA TYR A 6 -1.78 -8.19 -12.40
C TYR A 6 -1.68 -6.76 -12.94
N GLN A 7 -0.55 -6.37 -13.55
CA GLN A 7 -0.43 -5.08 -14.23
C GLN A 7 -1.41 -4.97 -15.41
N ARG A 8 -1.51 -6.03 -16.22
CA ARG A 8 -2.45 -6.06 -17.35
C ARG A 8 -3.91 -6.10 -16.88
N GLU A 9 -4.19 -6.82 -15.80
CA GLU A 9 -5.55 -6.87 -15.22
C GLU A 9 -5.98 -5.47 -14.73
N MET A 10 -5.10 -4.73 -14.03
CA MET A 10 -5.34 -3.34 -13.64
C MET A 10 -5.64 -2.44 -14.85
N GLU A 11 -4.80 -2.54 -15.89
CA GLU A 11 -4.95 -1.76 -17.13
C GLU A 11 -6.26 -2.06 -17.87
N GLN A 12 -6.75 -3.30 -17.79
CA GLN A 12 -8.06 -3.67 -18.33
C GLN A 12 -9.21 -3.02 -17.55
N VAL A 13 -9.11 -2.93 -16.21
CA VAL A 13 -10.10 -2.20 -15.40
C VAL A 13 -10.11 -0.73 -15.78
N ILE A 14 -8.94 -0.10 -15.84
CA ILE A 14 -8.78 1.31 -16.24
C ILE A 14 -9.39 1.54 -17.63
N SER A 15 -8.98 0.76 -18.64
CA SER A 15 -9.44 0.94 -20.01
C SER A 15 -10.96 0.75 -20.15
N ARG A 16 -11.56 -0.15 -19.38
CA ARG A 16 -13.02 -0.32 -19.35
C ARG A 16 -13.71 0.91 -18.77
N ASN A 17 -13.23 1.42 -17.64
CA ASN A 17 -13.82 2.61 -17.00
C ASN A 17 -13.73 3.84 -17.91
N GLU A 18 -12.59 4.03 -18.59
CA GLU A 18 -12.40 5.10 -19.58
C GLU A 18 -13.39 4.98 -20.75
N LYS A 19 -13.58 3.77 -21.31
CA LYS A 19 -14.55 3.52 -22.39
C LYS A 19 -15.99 3.80 -21.95
N GLU A 20 -16.30 3.59 -20.68
CA GLU A 20 -17.59 3.90 -20.07
C GLU A 20 -17.73 5.37 -19.65
N GLY A 21 -16.67 6.19 -19.82
CA GLY A 21 -16.66 7.59 -19.39
C GLY A 21 -16.75 7.78 -17.87
N LYS A 22 -16.30 6.79 -17.09
CA LYS A 22 -16.39 6.79 -15.62
C LYS A 22 -15.05 7.04 -14.96
N ILE A 23 -15.09 7.81 -13.87
CA ILE A 23 -13.94 8.04 -12.98
C ILE A 23 -14.35 7.54 -11.58
N PRO A 24 -14.10 6.26 -11.27
CA PRO A 24 -14.56 5.66 -10.02
C PRO A 24 -13.76 6.14 -8.80
N ARG A 25 -14.35 5.96 -7.62
CA ARG A 25 -13.74 6.24 -6.32
C ARG A 25 -12.86 5.06 -5.88
N LEU A 26 -11.59 5.34 -5.61
CA LEU A 26 -10.62 4.36 -5.15
C LEU A 26 -10.15 4.69 -3.72
N LEU A 27 -10.32 3.74 -2.80
CA LEU A 27 -9.61 3.77 -1.53
C LEU A 27 -8.23 3.11 -1.70
N LEU A 28 -7.17 3.91 -1.59
CA LEU A 28 -5.80 3.45 -1.71
C LEU A 28 -5.16 3.36 -0.33
N HIS A 29 -4.92 2.15 0.16
CA HIS A 29 -4.09 1.96 1.35
C HIS A 29 -2.64 2.35 1.06
N SER A 30 -2.07 3.21 1.90
CA SER A 30 -0.65 3.57 1.90
C SER A 30 -0.01 3.33 3.27
N CYS A 31 1.22 2.82 3.27
CA CYS A 31 2.04 2.68 4.47
C CYS A 31 3.10 3.77 4.65
N CYS A 32 3.44 4.50 3.58
CA CYS A 32 4.39 5.62 3.59
C CYS A 32 4.39 6.39 2.25
N ALA A 33 4.82 7.66 2.31
CA ALA A 33 4.89 8.54 1.14
C ALA A 33 5.71 7.95 -0.03
N PRO A 34 6.93 7.39 0.17
CA PRO A 34 7.72 6.82 -0.93
C PRO A 34 7.05 5.66 -1.67
N CYS A 35 6.21 4.87 -1.00
CA CYS A 35 5.46 3.79 -1.64
C CYS A 35 4.26 4.30 -2.43
N SER A 36 3.65 5.40 -1.97
CA SER A 36 2.50 6.00 -2.64
C SER A 36 2.85 6.86 -3.84
N SER A 37 4.04 7.47 -3.90
CA SER A 37 4.37 8.51 -4.89
C SER A 37 4.10 8.09 -6.33
N TYR A 38 4.69 6.99 -6.80
CA TYR A 38 4.44 6.51 -8.16
C TYR A 38 2.98 6.04 -8.36
N VAL A 39 2.37 5.45 -7.34
CA VAL A 39 1.00 4.94 -7.44
C VAL A 39 0.01 6.09 -7.60
N LEU A 40 0.22 7.19 -6.87
CA LEU A 40 -0.55 8.42 -7.03
C LEU A 40 -0.30 9.06 -8.39
N GLU A 41 0.97 9.17 -8.82
CA GLU A 41 1.34 9.70 -10.15
C GLU A 41 0.62 8.94 -11.29
N LEU A 42 0.51 7.62 -11.15
CA LEU A 42 -0.15 6.76 -12.12
C LEU A 42 -1.68 6.83 -12.07
N LEU A 43 -2.28 6.67 -10.88
CA LEU A 43 -3.71 6.39 -10.76
C LEU A 43 -4.59 7.65 -10.66
N ASN A 44 -4.04 8.81 -10.29
CA ASN A 44 -4.85 10.01 -10.06
C ASN A 44 -5.64 10.50 -11.30
N ARG A 45 -5.19 10.14 -12.51
CA ARG A 45 -5.87 10.45 -13.77
C ARG A 45 -7.06 9.53 -14.10
N TYR A 46 -7.19 8.43 -13.36
CA TYR A 46 -8.19 7.38 -13.65
C TYR A 46 -9.20 7.19 -12.52
N PHE A 47 -8.93 7.74 -11.33
CA PHE A 47 -9.74 7.53 -10.13
C PHE A 47 -9.80 8.80 -9.27
N PHE A 48 -10.92 8.99 -8.56
CA PHE A 48 -10.97 9.86 -7.38
C PHE A 48 -10.37 9.11 -6.20
N ILE A 49 -9.19 9.51 -5.74
CA ILE A 49 -8.41 8.76 -4.75
C ILE A 49 -8.66 9.30 -3.34
N THR A 50 -8.94 8.40 -2.41
CA THR A 50 -8.71 8.64 -0.98
C THR A 50 -7.56 7.76 -0.52
N VAL A 51 -6.49 8.37 -0.02
CA VAL A 51 -5.36 7.67 0.60
C VAL A 51 -5.73 7.33 2.04
N LEU A 52 -5.90 6.05 2.32
CA LEU A 52 -5.95 5.54 3.69
C LEU A 52 -4.52 5.33 4.18
N TYR A 53 -4.04 6.19 5.08
CA TYR A 53 -2.76 5.98 5.75
C TYR A 53 -2.96 5.09 6.97
N TYR A 54 -2.65 3.80 6.83
CA TYR A 54 -2.81 2.83 7.90
C TYR A 54 -1.59 1.92 7.98
N ASN A 55 -0.84 2.04 9.07
CA ASN A 55 0.39 1.28 9.24
C ASN A 55 0.61 0.96 10.74
N PRO A 56 -0.14 -0.01 11.29
CA PRO A 56 -0.18 -0.26 12.73
C PRO A 56 1.13 -0.79 13.29
N ASN A 57 2.04 -1.26 12.44
CA ASN A 57 3.29 -1.89 12.88
C ASN A 57 4.50 -0.95 12.81
N ILE A 58 4.30 0.35 12.62
CA ILE A 58 5.39 1.32 12.62
C ILE A 58 6.14 1.22 13.94
N TYR A 59 7.44 1.02 13.81
CA TYR A 59 8.41 0.98 14.88
C TYR A 59 9.68 1.68 14.41
N PRO A 60 10.28 2.54 15.25
CA PRO A 60 9.81 2.87 16.59
C PRO A 60 8.60 3.83 16.56
N PRO A 61 7.76 3.89 17.62
CA PRO A 61 6.49 4.62 17.61
C PRO A 61 6.60 6.10 17.27
N GLU A 62 7.71 6.75 17.63
CA GLU A 62 7.99 8.15 17.31
C GLU A 62 7.97 8.46 15.80
N GLU A 63 8.12 7.45 14.94
CA GLU A 63 8.07 7.63 13.49
C GLU A 63 6.66 7.80 12.91
N ILE A 64 5.60 7.44 13.65
CA ILE A 64 4.24 7.42 13.10
C ILE A 64 3.83 8.79 12.58
N ARG A 65 4.03 9.83 13.40
CA ARG A 65 3.59 11.19 13.06
C ARG A 65 4.41 11.75 11.90
N HIS A 66 5.73 11.57 11.95
CA HIS A 66 6.62 12.01 10.88
C HIS A 66 6.23 11.41 9.51
N ARG A 67 5.88 10.12 9.49
CA ARG A 67 5.49 9.42 8.27
C ARG A 67 4.09 9.79 7.77
N ALA A 68 3.16 10.08 8.67
CA ALA A 68 1.85 10.63 8.34
C ALA A 68 1.99 12.04 7.73
N ASP A 69 2.76 12.92 8.37
CA ASP A 69 3.04 14.28 7.88
C ASP A 69 3.71 14.25 6.49
N GLU A 70 4.65 13.32 6.27
CA GLU A 70 5.28 13.11 4.95
C GLU A 70 4.26 12.65 3.88
N GLN A 71 3.28 11.82 4.24
CA GLN A 71 2.23 11.36 3.34
C GLN A 71 1.30 12.51 2.95
N GLU A 72 0.88 13.33 3.92
CA GLU A 72 0.07 14.53 3.68
C GLU A 72 0.83 15.56 2.83
N ARG A 73 2.10 15.81 3.15
CA ARG A 73 2.97 16.72 2.39
C ARG A 73 3.09 16.27 0.93
N LEU A 74 3.31 14.98 0.69
CA LEU A 74 3.37 14.44 -0.67
C LEU A 74 2.06 14.69 -1.42
N ILE A 75 0.92 14.36 -0.82
CA ILE A 75 -0.41 14.58 -1.42
C ILE A 75 -0.62 16.05 -1.78
N ALA A 76 -0.24 16.97 -0.89
CA ALA A 76 -0.37 18.41 -1.13
C ALA A 76 0.58 18.94 -2.21
N SER A 77 1.74 18.32 -2.39
CA SER A 77 2.78 18.78 -3.32
C SER A 77 2.67 18.21 -4.74
N MET A 78 2.02 17.05 -4.91
CA MET A 78 1.97 16.38 -6.21
C MET A 78 0.94 17.02 -7.14
N PRO A 79 1.26 17.22 -8.42
CA PRO A 79 0.25 17.57 -9.40
C PRO A 79 -0.76 16.42 -9.51
N SER A 80 -2.04 16.75 -9.54
CA SER A 80 -3.12 15.78 -9.68
C SER A 80 -4.20 16.30 -10.61
N GLU A 81 -4.70 15.42 -11.49
CA GLU A 81 -5.82 15.72 -12.39
C GLU A 81 -7.15 15.72 -11.63
N HIS A 82 -7.23 14.94 -10.55
CA HIS A 82 -8.38 14.84 -9.66
C HIS A 82 -7.96 15.01 -8.21
N THR A 83 -8.88 15.53 -7.38
CA THR A 83 -8.63 15.72 -5.95
C THR A 83 -8.25 14.40 -5.29
N ILE A 84 -7.08 14.40 -4.64
CA ILE A 84 -6.63 13.32 -3.76
C ILE A 84 -6.97 13.73 -2.33
N THR A 85 -7.71 12.88 -1.64
CA THR A 85 -8.09 13.09 -0.23
C THR A 85 -7.27 12.17 0.67
N TYR A 86 -7.15 12.55 1.95
CA TYR A 86 -6.39 11.81 2.95
C TYR A 86 -7.32 11.34 4.06
N LEU A 87 -7.13 10.10 4.50
CA LEU A 87 -7.82 9.48 5.62
C LEU A 87 -6.75 8.83 6.52
N GLU A 88 -6.58 9.38 7.72
CA GLU A 88 -5.68 8.79 8.71
C GLU A 88 -6.37 7.60 9.40
N GLY A 89 -5.72 6.44 9.35
CA GLY A 89 -6.13 5.25 10.09
C GLY A 89 -5.59 5.25 11.52
N SER A 90 -6.20 4.45 12.38
CA SER A 90 -5.74 4.30 13.77
C SER A 90 -4.35 3.68 13.86
N TYR A 91 -3.53 4.14 14.79
CA TYR A 91 -2.25 3.49 15.12
C TYR A 91 -2.44 2.54 16.30
N GLU A 92 -2.52 1.25 16.01
CA GLU A 92 -2.82 0.19 16.98
C GLU A 92 -1.73 -0.91 16.97
N PRO A 93 -0.55 -0.64 17.53
CA PRO A 93 0.57 -1.60 17.52
C PRO A 93 0.23 -2.91 18.22
N GLU A 94 -0.63 -2.89 19.24
CA GLU A 94 -1.09 -4.09 19.95
C GLU A 94 -1.89 -5.02 19.05
N VAL A 95 -2.67 -4.48 18.10
CA VAL A 95 -3.38 -5.29 17.09
C VAL A 95 -2.35 -6.01 16.22
N PHE A 96 -1.32 -5.31 15.75
CA PHE A 96 -0.25 -5.93 14.99
C PHE A 96 0.46 -7.04 15.78
N TYR A 97 0.85 -6.80 17.03
CA TYR A 97 1.54 -7.80 17.85
C TYR A 97 0.68 -9.04 18.10
N ARG A 98 -0.63 -8.87 18.35
CA ARG A 98 -1.56 -10.01 18.45
C ARG A 98 -1.68 -10.76 17.12
N THR A 99 -1.78 -10.04 16.00
CA THR A 99 -1.88 -10.65 14.67
C THR A 99 -0.69 -11.52 14.31
N VAL A 100 0.52 -11.16 14.76
CA VAL A 100 1.76 -11.89 14.43
C VAL A 100 2.27 -12.78 15.56
N GLN A 101 1.47 -12.98 16.60
CA GLN A 101 1.85 -13.81 17.74
C GLN A 101 2.17 -15.24 17.29
N GLY A 102 3.32 -15.78 17.70
CA GLY A 102 3.81 -17.09 17.28
C GLY A 102 4.54 -17.10 15.93
N HIS A 103 4.62 -15.95 15.25
CA HIS A 103 5.32 -15.75 13.97
C HIS A 103 6.48 -14.75 14.08
N GLU A 104 6.93 -14.43 15.30
CA GLU A 104 7.97 -13.43 15.55
C GLU A 104 9.31 -13.80 14.89
N GLY A 105 9.61 -15.10 14.84
CA GLY A 105 10.86 -15.65 14.28
C GLY A 105 10.87 -15.85 12.76
N ASP A 106 9.74 -15.64 12.07
CA ASP A 106 9.70 -15.75 10.61
C ASP A 106 10.58 -14.67 9.96
N LYS A 107 11.22 -14.98 8.84
CA LYS A 107 12.02 -13.99 8.10
C LYS A 107 11.14 -12.93 7.43
N GLU A 108 11.68 -11.75 7.14
CA GLU A 108 10.99 -10.79 6.27
C GLU A 108 10.59 -11.44 4.93
N GLY A 109 9.34 -11.23 4.52
CA GLY A 109 8.75 -11.86 3.35
C GLY A 109 8.07 -13.21 3.63
N GLY A 110 8.21 -13.77 4.84
CA GLY A 110 7.55 -14.99 5.29
C GLY A 110 6.12 -14.79 5.83
N GLU A 111 5.60 -15.79 6.55
CA GLU A 111 4.21 -15.85 7.02
C GLU A 111 3.81 -14.65 7.89
N ARG A 112 4.68 -14.20 8.81
CA ARG A 112 4.51 -12.92 9.53
C ARG A 112 4.13 -11.75 8.63
N CYS A 113 4.79 -11.61 7.48
CA CYS A 113 4.48 -10.52 6.55
C CYS A 113 3.11 -10.72 5.88
N PHE A 114 2.68 -11.96 5.64
CA PHE A 114 1.38 -12.24 5.06
C PHE A 114 0.24 -11.94 6.02
N LEU A 115 0.42 -12.22 7.31
CA LEU A 115 -0.50 -11.80 8.38
C LEU A 115 -0.60 -10.27 8.44
N CYS A 116 0.54 -9.57 8.38
CA CYS A 116 0.57 -8.10 8.30
C CYS A 116 -0.13 -7.55 7.04
N TYR A 117 0.04 -8.19 5.88
CA TYR A 117 -0.65 -7.79 4.65
C TYR A 117 -2.16 -7.89 4.80
N ARG A 118 -2.65 -9.00 5.36
CA ARG A 118 -4.07 -9.20 5.63
C ARG A 118 -4.61 -8.13 6.56
N LEU A 119 -3.98 -7.90 7.70
CA LEU A 119 -4.41 -6.87 8.66
C LEU A 119 -4.62 -5.51 7.98
N ARG A 120 -3.67 -5.08 7.14
CA ARG A 120 -3.74 -3.79 6.47
C ARG A 120 -4.75 -3.74 5.34
N LEU A 121 -4.86 -4.81 4.56
CA LEU A 121 -5.82 -4.90 3.45
C LEU A 121 -7.25 -5.04 3.95
N GLU A 122 -7.46 -5.71 5.09
CA GLU A 122 -8.77 -5.88 5.70
C GLU A 122 -9.31 -4.54 6.22
N GLU A 123 -8.46 -3.73 6.85
CA GLU A 123 -8.83 -2.37 7.22
C GLU A 123 -9.18 -1.52 5.99
N ALA A 124 -8.42 -1.64 4.90
CA ALA A 124 -8.74 -0.97 3.65
C ALA A 124 -10.09 -1.42 3.07
N ALA A 125 -10.37 -2.73 3.06
CA ALA A 125 -11.65 -3.27 2.58
C ALA A 125 -12.83 -2.78 3.44
N ARG A 126 -12.66 -2.77 4.77
CA ARG A 126 -13.64 -2.29 5.74
C ARG A 126 -13.97 -0.81 5.53
N GLN A 127 -12.95 0.03 5.40
CA GLN A 127 -13.11 1.46 5.15
C GLN A 127 -13.71 1.73 3.77
N ALA A 128 -13.32 0.95 2.76
CA ALA A 128 -13.84 1.09 1.41
C ALA A 128 -15.34 0.77 1.35
N LYS A 129 -15.77 -0.26 2.09
CA LYS A 129 -17.19 -0.62 2.22
C LYS A 129 -17.96 0.47 2.96
N ALA A 130 -17.44 0.93 4.10
CA ALA A 130 -18.09 1.96 4.91
C ALA A 130 -18.25 3.29 4.16
N GLY A 131 -17.25 3.67 3.35
CA GLY A 131 -17.25 4.91 2.57
C GLY A 131 -17.84 4.82 1.17
N GLY A 132 -18.41 3.66 0.78
CA GLY A 132 -19.06 3.47 -0.53
C GLY A 132 -18.12 3.64 -1.73
N TYR A 133 -16.88 3.14 -1.63
CA TYR A 133 -15.91 3.19 -2.72
C TYR A 133 -16.19 2.12 -3.78
N ASP A 134 -15.86 2.42 -5.03
CA ASP A 134 -15.99 1.48 -6.15
C ASP A 134 -14.88 0.42 -6.14
N TYR A 135 -13.69 0.81 -5.66
CA TYR A 135 -12.53 -0.07 -5.57
C TYR A 135 -11.72 0.20 -4.31
N PHE A 136 -10.96 -0.81 -3.88
CA PHE A 136 -9.84 -0.62 -2.95
C PHE A 136 -8.57 -1.30 -3.45
N THR A 137 -7.40 -0.80 -3.05
CA THR A 137 -6.11 -1.42 -3.34
C THR A 137 -5.04 -0.99 -2.34
N THR A 138 -3.79 -1.42 -2.55
CA THR A 138 -2.67 -1.11 -1.67
C THR A 138 -1.42 -0.71 -2.45
N THR A 139 -0.68 0.27 -1.93
CA THR A 139 0.64 0.63 -2.45
C THR A 139 1.70 -0.44 -2.20
N LEU A 140 1.45 -1.43 -1.33
CA LEU A 140 2.46 -2.43 -0.93
C LEU A 140 3.07 -3.20 -2.12
N SER A 141 2.34 -3.36 -3.24
CA SER A 141 2.84 -4.07 -4.43
C SER A 141 3.94 -3.31 -5.19
N ILE A 142 4.23 -2.04 -4.82
CA ILE A 142 5.35 -1.26 -5.35
C ILE A 142 6.72 -1.77 -4.89
N SER A 143 6.78 -2.35 -3.68
CA SER A 143 8.05 -2.69 -3.06
C SER A 143 8.57 -4.03 -3.59
N PRO A 144 9.86 -4.12 -3.97
CA PRO A 144 10.46 -5.35 -4.46
C PRO A 144 10.49 -6.46 -3.40
N LEU A 145 10.42 -6.10 -2.12
CA LEU A 145 10.41 -7.04 -1.00
C LEU A 145 9.03 -7.66 -0.74
N LYS A 146 7.98 -7.17 -1.40
CA LYS A 146 6.60 -7.58 -1.12
C LYS A 146 6.10 -8.56 -2.17
N ASN A 147 5.48 -9.64 -1.68
CA ASN A 147 4.93 -10.68 -2.53
C ASN A 147 3.59 -10.21 -3.13
N ALA A 148 3.65 -9.69 -4.36
CA ALA A 148 2.46 -9.21 -5.06
C ALA A 148 1.41 -10.30 -5.30
N ALA A 149 1.81 -11.56 -5.53
CA ALA A 149 0.83 -12.63 -5.71
C ALA A 149 0.02 -12.87 -4.43
N LYS A 150 0.68 -12.85 -3.27
CA LYS A 150 0.01 -12.98 -1.97
C LYS A 150 -0.86 -11.76 -1.66
N LEU A 151 -0.39 -10.54 -1.94
CA LEU A 151 -1.18 -9.31 -1.78
C LEU A 151 -2.47 -9.35 -2.61
N ASN A 152 -2.38 -9.72 -3.90
CA ASN A 152 -3.55 -9.81 -4.77
C ASN A 152 -4.50 -10.93 -4.33
N ALA A 153 -3.99 -12.10 -3.92
CA ALA A 153 -4.83 -13.18 -3.41
C ALA A 153 -5.62 -12.77 -2.15
N ILE A 154 -4.97 -12.10 -1.19
CA ILE A 154 -5.62 -11.56 0.02
C ILE A 154 -6.65 -10.49 -0.37
N GLY A 155 -6.31 -9.56 -1.25
CA GLY A 155 -7.21 -8.51 -1.71
C GLY A 155 -8.46 -9.04 -2.39
N GLU A 156 -8.33 -10.05 -3.26
CA GLU A 156 -9.47 -10.70 -3.93
C GLU A 156 -10.37 -11.46 -2.95
N GLU A 157 -9.81 -12.06 -1.91
CA GLU A 157 -10.61 -12.70 -0.85
C GLU A 157 -11.41 -11.68 -0.06
N LEU A 158 -10.76 -10.59 0.37
CA LEU A 158 -11.42 -9.49 1.08
C LEU A 158 -12.45 -8.78 0.20
N ALA A 159 -12.23 -8.69 -1.11
CA ALA A 159 -13.21 -8.15 -2.04
C ALA A 159 -14.51 -8.96 -2.03
N ARG A 160 -14.42 -10.29 -1.99
CA ARG A 160 -15.59 -11.17 -1.86
C ARG A 160 -16.27 -11.02 -0.49
N GLN A 161 -15.48 -10.91 0.57
CA GLN A 161 -16.01 -10.80 1.95
C GLN A 161 -16.73 -9.47 2.21
N TYR A 162 -16.17 -8.35 1.75
CA TYR A 162 -16.71 -7.00 2.02
C TYR A 162 -17.61 -6.48 0.90
N GLY A 163 -17.62 -7.15 -0.26
CA GLY A 163 -18.43 -6.75 -1.41
C GLY A 163 -17.96 -5.44 -2.04
N VAL A 164 -16.65 -5.18 -2.02
CA VAL A 164 -16.01 -4.05 -2.73
C VAL A 164 -14.94 -4.64 -3.65
N PRO A 165 -14.96 -4.37 -4.96
CA PRO A 165 -13.93 -4.86 -5.87
C PRO A 165 -12.50 -4.46 -5.45
N TYR A 166 -11.56 -5.41 -5.46
CA TYR A 166 -10.15 -5.12 -5.29
C TYR A 166 -9.51 -4.82 -6.63
N LEU A 167 -8.84 -3.66 -6.75
CA LEU A 167 -8.06 -3.33 -7.93
C LEU A 167 -6.73 -4.09 -7.86
N THR A 168 -6.69 -5.26 -8.49
CA THR A 168 -5.47 -6.07 -8.59
C THR A 168 -4.36 -5.27 -9.26
N SER A 169 -3.16 -5.31 -8.70
CA SER A 169 -2.05 -4.47 -9.14
C SER A 169 -0.69 -5.12 -8.89
N ASP A 170 0.28 -4.77 -9.73
CA ASP A 170 1.70 -5.03 -9.48
C ASP A 170 2.54 -3.80 -9.82
N PHE A 171 2.51 -2.80 -8.94
CA PHE A 171 3.10 -1.49 -9.21
C PHE A 171 4.61 -1.50 -9.38
N LYS A 172 5.32 -2.60 -9.07
CA LYS A 172 6.76 -2.72 -9.39
C LYS A 172 7.03 -2.90 -10.89
N LYS A 173 6.03 -3.32 -11.68
CA LYS A 173 6.16 -3.49 -13.14
C LYS A 173 6.28 -2.13 -13.84
N LYS A 174 6.65 -2.14 -15.12
CA LYS A 174 6.86 -0.92 -15.94
C LYS A 174 7.76 0.13 -15.26
N ASN A 175 8.81 -0.32 -14.58
CA ASN A 175 9.75 0.53 -13.82
C ASN A 175 9.12 1.33 -12.67
N GLY A 176 7.93 0.96 -12.18
CA GLY A 176 7.25 1.73 -11.14
C GLY A 176 8.07 1.86 -9.85
N TYR A 177 8.77 0.80 -9.41
CA TYR A 177 9.67 0.92 -8.25
C TYR A 177 10.79 1.93 -8.50
N LYS A 178 11.42 1.89 -9.69
CA LYS A 178 12.45 2.85 -10.08
C LYS A 178 11.89 4.28 -10.05
N ARG A 179 10.71 4.51 -10.64
CA ARG A 179 10.04 5.81 -10.64
C ARG A 179 9.72 6.29 -9.22
N SER A 180 9.31 5.40 -8.31
CA SER A 180 9.12 5.75 -6.89
C SER A 180 10.39 6.26 -6.22
N THR A 181 11.57 5.73 -6.60
CA THR A 181 12.86 6.18 -6.06
C THR A 181 13.28 7.54 -6.64
N GLU A 182 12.96 7.81 -7.91
CA GLU A 182 13.18 9.11 -8.54
C GLU A 182 12.31 10.17 -7.88
N LEU A 183 11.00 9.91 -7.76
CA LEU A 183 10.05 10.78 -7.05
C LEU A 183 10.48 11.02 -5.60
N SER A 184 11.02 10.01 -4.91
CA SER A 184 11.52 10.23 -3.56
C SER A 184 12.68 11.21 -3.48
N ARG A 185 13.56 11.25 -4.51
CA ARG A 185 14.62 12.25 -4.59
C ARG A 185 14.06 13.61 -4.96
N GLU A 186 13.16 13.67 -5.94
CA GLU A 186 12.52 14.90 -6.41
C GLU A 186 11.76 15.62 -5.29
N TYR A 187 11.00 14.90 -4.47
CA TYR A 187 10.19 15.46 -3.38
C TYR A 187 10.88 15.42 -2.00
N GLY A 188 12.14 14.97 -1.94
CA GLY A 188 12.89 14.84 -0.68
C GLY A 188 12.20 13.94 0.35
N LEU A 189 11.62 12.82 -0.08
CA LEU A 189 10.82 11.93 0.78
C LEU A 189 11.70 11.11 1.73
N TYR A 190 11.27 11.01 2.98
CA TYR A 190 11.92 10.16 3.97
C TYR A 190 11.80 8.67 3.60
N ARG A 191 12.94 8.02 3.28
CA ARG A 191 13.03 6.58 2.98
C ARG A 191 13.82 5.83 4.05
N GLN A 192 13.16 4.90 4.73
CA GLN A 192 13.82 3.93 5.61
C GLN A 192 14.52 2.82 4.82
N ASP A 193 15.48 2.16 5.50
CA ASP A 193 16.19 0.97 5.00
C ASP A 193 15.61 -0.37 5.52
N TYR A 194 14.43 -0.35 6.15
CA TYR A 194 13.67 -1.52 6.61
C TYR A 194 12.16 -1.32 6.37
N CYS A 195 11.34 -2.38 6.54
CA CYS A 195 9.90 -2.34 6.27
C CYS A 195 9.11 -1.37 7.17
N GLY A 196 9.68 -1.03 8.34
CA GLY A 196 9.05 -0.20 9.36
C GLY A 196 8.54 -0.97 10.58
N CYS A 197 8.67 -2.30 10.65
CA CYS A 197 8.31 -3.04 11.87
C CYS A 197 9.53 -3.46 12.69
N VAL A 198 9.33 -3.65 14.00
CA VAL A 198 10.41 -4.02 14.95
C VAL A 198 11.21 -5.23 14.49
N PHE A 199 10.55 -6.22 13.88
CA PHE A 199 11.22 -7.44 13.42
C PHE A 199 12.10 -7.16 12.20
N SER A 200 11.60 -6.42 11.20
CA SER A 200 12.42 -6.01 10.05
C SER A 200 13.58 -5.10 10.45
N LYS A 201 13.41 -4.29 11.50
CA LYS A 201 14.49 -3.46 12.05
C LYS A 201 15.60 -4.32 12.66
N ARG A 202 15.24 -5.28 13.51
CA ARG A 202 16.19 -6.23 14.12
C ARG A 202 16.93 -7.06 13.06
N GLU A 203 16.21 -7.56 12.05
CA GLU A 203 16.83 -8.27 10.93
C GLU A 203 17.85 -7.37 10.20
N ARG A 204 17.50 -6.11 9.93
CA ARG A 204 18.40 -5.16 9.28
C ARG A 204 19.63 -4.83 10.12
N GLU A 205 19.47 -4.67 11.43
CA GLU A 205 20.56 -4.40 12.38
C GLU A 205 21.51 -5.59 12.52
N ASN A 206 20.98 -6.82 12.60
CA ASN A 206 21.79 -8.03 12.67
C ASN A 206 22.65 -8.23 11.41
N VAL A 207 22.12 -7.92 10.22
CA VAL A 207 22.87 -8.00 8.95
C VAL A 207 23.98 -6.95 8.85
N LYS A 208 23.96 -5.88 9.66
CA LYS A 208 25.03 -4.85 9.67
C LYS A 208 26.24 -5.25 10.53
N ILE A 209 26.18 -6.36 11.27
CA ILE A 209 27.21 -6.80 12.22
C ILE A 209 28.15 -7.86 11.61
N ASP A 210 27.85 -8.36 10.41
CA ASP A 210 28.72 -9.24 9.60
C ASP A 210 29.49 -8.43 8.52
#